data_AF-A0A2P0QN88-F1
#
_entry.id   AF-A0A2P0QN88-F1
#
_cell.length_a   1.000
_cell.length_b   1.000
_cell.length_c   1.000
_cell.angle_alpha   90.00
_cell.angle_beta   90.00
_cell.angle_gamma   90.00
#
_symmetry.space_group_name_H-M   'P 1'
#
loop_
_entity.id
_entity.type
_entity.pdbx_description
1 polymer ?
#
loop_
_entity_poly.entity_id
_entity_poly.type
_entity_poly.pdbx_seq_one_letter_code
_entity_poly.pdbx_strand_id
1 'polypeptide(L)' 'MSALTFTLKNKNSQRIDMSPLVCNLLTGMTLSDIAAITLQSGKCKLRVDELFTLDGSDAQ' A
#
# COMPACT_ATOMS: atom_id res chain seq x y z
N MET A 1 -11.20 -12.08 10.29
CA MET A 1 -10.66 -10.70 10.26
C MET A 1 -9.23 -10.76 10.74
N SER A 2 -8.28 -10.56 9.84
CA SER A 2 -6.86 -10.47 10.14
C SER A 2 -6.36 -9.10 9.72
N ALA A 3 -5.43 -8.56 10.50
CA ALA A 3 -4.88 -7.23 10.27
C ALA A 3 -4.29 -7.12 8.85
N LEU A 4 -4.66 -6.06 8.13
CA LEU A 4 -4.11 -5.72 6.84
C LEU A 4 -2.62 -5.39 7.02
N THR A 5 -1.78 -6.24 6.46
CA THR A 5 -0.32 -6.17 6.64
C THR A 5 0.35 -5.83 5.32
N PHE A 6 1.26 -4.84 5.36
CA PHE A 6 2.09 -4.43 4.24
C PHE A 6 3.53 -4.84 4.51
N THR A 7 4.03 -5.85 3.79
CA THR A 7 5.42 -6.30 3.92
C THR A 7 6.28 -5.73 2.79
N LEU A 8 7.27 -4.90 3.12
CA LEU A 8 8.14 -4.28 2.12
C LEU A 8 8.97 -5.34 1.38
N LYS A 9 8.87 -5.38 0.06
CA LYS A 9 9.59 -6.36 -0.78
C LYS A 9 11.08 -6.02 -0.89
N ASN A 10 11.38 -4.74 -1.13
CA ASN A 10 12.74 -4.25 -1.35
C ASN A 10 12.95 -2.90 -0.67
N LYS A 11 14.17 -2.65 -0.19
CA LYS A 11 14.53 -1.34 0.35
C LYS A 11 14.56 -0.31 -0.79
N ASN A 12 13.68 0.69 -0.72
CA ASN A 12 13.75 1.83 -1.63
C ASN A 12 14.77 2.86 -1.12
N SER A 13 15.54 3.45 -2.03
CA SER A 13 16.50 4.52 -1.74
C SER A 13 15.85 5.90 -1.69
N GLN A 14 14.67 6.05 -2.30
CA GLN A 14 13.91 7.30 -2.32
C GLN A 14 12.76 7.30 -1.31
N ARG A 15 12.40 8.49 -0.82
CA ARG A 15 11.23 8.70 0.03
C ARG A 15 9.95 8.39 -0.76
N ILE A 16 9.06 7.64 -0.13
CA ILE A 16 7.75 7.27 -0.66
C ILE A 16 6.69 8.02 0.15
N ASP A 17 5.72 8.60 -0.54
CA ASP A 17 4.55 9.19 0.08
C ASP A 17 3.52 8.10 0.42
N MET A 18 3.27 7.92 1.72
CA MET A 18 2.36 6.91 2.26
C MET A 18 0.98 7.50 2.61
N SER A 19 0.74 8.79 2.36
CA SER A 19 -0.56 9.45 2.63
C SER A 19 -1.78 8.75 2.02
N PRO A 20 -1.70 8.05 0.87
CA PRO A 20 -2.83 7.26 0.36
C PRO A 20 -3.19 6.00 1.17
N LEU A 21 -2.31 5.53 2.08
CA LEU A 21 -2.46 4.28 2.82
C LEU A 21 -2.93 4.51 4.26
N VAL A 22 -4.03 5.25 4.43
CA VAL A 22 -4.67 5.46 5.73
C VAL A 22 -5.99 4.70 5.82
N CYS A 23 -6.31 4.15 7.00
CA CYS A 23 -7.46 3.27 7.25
C CYS A 23 -8.77 3.78 6.64
N ASN A 24 -9.07 5.08 6.81
CA ASN A 24 -10.28 5.70 6.29
C ASN A 24 -10.39 5.64 4.76
N LEU A 25 -9.27 5.67 4.04
CA LEU A 25 -9.25 5.59 2.57
C LEU A 25 -9.26 4.14 2.08
N LEU A 26 -8.77 3.20 2.88
CA LEU A 26 -8.72 1.77 2.55
C LEU A 26 -10.01 1.03 2.94
N THR A 27 -10.87 1.65 3.75
CA THR A 27 -12.10 1.04 4.24
C THR A 27 -13.02 0.67 3.08
N GLY A 28 -13.42 -0.61 3.03
CA GLY A 28 -14.30 -1.14 1.97
C GLY A 28 -13.60 -1.43 0.64
N MET A 29 -12.29 -1.20 0.53
CA MET A 29 -11.51 -1.61 -0.64
C MET A 29 -11.14 -3.09 -0.56
N THR A 30 -11.07 -3.76 -1.71
CA THR A 30 -10.50 -5.11 -1.78
C THR A 30 -8.96 -5.05 -1.78
N LEU A 31 -8.30 -6.17 -1.48
CA LEU A 31 -6.83 -6.25 -1.60
C LEU A 31 -6.34 -5.90 -3.01
N SER A 32 -7.09 -6.24 -4.05
CA SER A 32 -6.75 -5.90 -5.43
C SER A 32 -6.86 -4.40 -5.72
N ASP A 33 -7.84 -3.74 -5.12
CA ASP A 33 -7.98 -2.28 -5.23
C ASP A 33 -6.83 -1.57 -4.49
N ILE A 34 -6.51 -2.03 -3.28
CA ILE A 34 -5.41 -1.51 -2.46
C ILE A 34 -4.07 -1.72 -3.17
N ALA A 35 -3.85 -2.90 -3.76
CA ALA A 35 -2.68 -3.22 -4.58
C ALA A 35 -2.48 -2.25 -5.76
N ALA A 36 -3.57 -1.74 -6.33
CA ALA A 36 -3.54 -0.84 -7.47
C ALA A 36 -3.32 0.64 -7.11
N ILE A 37 -3.33 1.00 -5.82
CA ILE A 37 -3.03 2.36 -5.37
C ILE A 37 -1.62 2.76 -5.82
N THR A 38 -1.49 4.00 -6.29
CA THR A 38 -0.20 4.56 -6.71
C THR A 38 0.36 5.48 -5.63
N LEU A 39 1.63 5.28 -5.30
CA LEU A 39 2.40 6.05 -4.31
C LEU A 39 3.43 6.91 -5.03
N GLN A 40 3.56 8.16 -4.61
CA GLN A 40 4.55 9.06 -5.18
C GLN A 40 5.93 8.77 -4.57
N SER A 41 6.95 8.61 -5.42
CA SER A 41 8.35 8.48 -5.04
C SER A 41 9.21 9.39 -5.90
N GLY A 42 9.54 10.58 -5.39
CA GLY A 42 10.27 11.58 -6.16
C GLY A 42 9.53 12.02 -7.42
N LYS A 43 10.05 11.66 -8.61
CA LYS A 43 9.40 11.90 -9.91
C LYS A 43 8.63 10.69 -10.45
N CYS A 44 8.69 9.56 -9.77
CA CYS A 44 8.08 8.31 -10.18
C CYS A 44 6.80 8.04 -9.38
N LYS A 45 5.93 7.22 -9.95
CA LYS A 45 4.80 6.61 -9.26
C LYS A 45 5.02 5.11 -9.21
N LEU A 46 4.82 4.53 -8.04
CA LEU A 46 4.95 3.09 -7.79
C LEU A 46 3.61 2.56 -7.34
N ARG A 47 3.25 1.35 -7.77
CA ARG A 47 2.06 0.70 -7.23
C ARG A 47 2.34 0.08 -5.87
N VAL A 48 1.31 -0.08 -5.05
CA VAL A 48 1.42 -0.75 -3.76
C VAL A 48 1.89 -2.19 -3.93
N ASP A 49 1.37 -2.92 -4.92
CA ASP A 49 1.77 -4.30 -5.20
C ASP A 49 3.21 -4.44 -5.72
N GLU A 50 3.79 -3.40 -6.32
CA GLU A 50 5.21 -3.40 -6.70
C GLU A 50 6.11 -3.27 -5.47
N LEU A 51 5.66 -2.54 -4.46
CA LEU A 51 6.44 -2.18 -3.27
C LEU A 51 6.25 -3.15 -2.10
N PHE A 52 5.01 -3.64 -1.91
CA PHE A 52 4.60 -4.42 -0.76
C PHE A 52 3.97 -5.75 -1.18
N THR A 53 4.14 -6.74 -0.32
CA THR A 53 3.26 -7.93 -0.27
C THR A 53 2.14 -7.61 0.71
N LEU A 54 0.89 -7.75 0.25
CA LEU A 54 -0.31 -7.51 1.05
C LEU A 54 -0.85 -8.84 1.58
N ASP A 55 -1.20 -8.86 2.86
CA ASP A 55 -1.91 -9.96 3.51
C ASP A 55 -3.01 -9.43 4.44
N GLY A 56 -4.00 -10.26 4.75
CA GLY A 56 -5.14 -9.89 5.56
C GLY A 56 -6.21 -9.11 4.82
N SER A 57 -7.21 -8.62 5.53
CA SER A 57 -8.38 -7.97 4.91
C SER A 57 -9.00 -6.87 5.75
N ASP A 58 -8.43 -6.60 6.92
CA ASP A 58 -8.99 -5.68 7.90
C ASP A 58 -8.07 -4.47 8.05
N ALA A 59 -8.47 -3.33 7.49
CA ALA A 59 -7.75 -2.07 7.57
C ALA A 59 -8.16 -1.21 8.79
N GLN A 60 -8.94 -1.77 9.71
CA GLN A 60 -9.73 -1.05 10.72
C GLN A 60 -8.96 -0.79 12.02
#